data_AF-A0A2M8JX29-F1
#
_entry.id   AF-A0A2M8JX29-F1
#
_cell.length_a   1.000
_cell.length_b   1.000
_cell.length_c   1.000
_cell.angle_alpha   90.00
_cell.angle_beta   90.00
_cell.angle_gamma   90.00
#
_symmetry.space_group_name_H-M   'P 1'
#
loop_
_entity.id
_entity.type
_entity.pdbx_description
1 polymer ?
#
loop_
_entity_poly.entity_id
_entity_poly.type
_entity_poly.pdbx_seq_one_letter_code
_entity_poly.pdbx_strand_id
1 'polypeptide(L)'
;MNFMKKNMLFIAGLFSVLLFTSCAKDPADPGYAQYMFINAAPDVAAGLDFFVGDLKQNILPIAFGSNTIYNSTTPGDKQITVRVAGQQTVFSANRYNVSDLRDQPARYTLLAVNKIQNAELVWIQDNLTTPANNKAHLRIIHASEDAPAVNAFIGTATTALYPAAIPFKGSTNFVALDATLLGTSYSIQIRNAATNALVRTQPMTAVAGKIYTIVVRGSVTPSPWVPTNTVSSTLVANN
;
A
#
# COMPACT_ATOMS: atom_id res chain seq x y z
N MET A 1 44.80 85.68 -0.68
CA MET A 1 43.50 86.20 -1.14
C MET A 1 43.41 85.98 -2.64
N ASN A 2 42.52 85.07 -3.08
CA ASN A 2 41.99 84.94 -4.45
C ASN A 2 43.01 84.54 -5.55
N PHE A 3 42.76 83.68 -6.55
CA PHE A 3 41.52 83.17 -7.15
C PHE A 3 41.83 81.95 -8.07
N MET A 4 40.91 80.98 -8.06
CA MET A 4 40.51 79.97 -9.06
C MET A 4 41.13 79.92 -10.48
N LYS A 5 41.29 78.68 -11.02
CA LYS A 5 40.56 78.08 -12.19
C LYS A 5 41.32 76.81 -12.70
N LYS A 6 40.75 75.59 -12.69
CA LYS A 6 39.73 74.91 -13.55
C LYS A 6 40.39 74.03 -14.64
N ASN A 7 39.89 72.78 -14.78
CA ASN A 7 39.87 71.85 -15.95
C ASN A 7 40.15 70.40 -15.47
N MET A 8 39.17 69.54 -15.21
CA MET A 8 38.23 68.83 -16.12
C MET A 8 38.94 67.96 -17.18
N LEU A 9 39.00 66.64 -16.97
CA LEU A 9 38.70 65.60 -17.99
C LEU A 9 38.66 64.17 -17.41
N PHE A 10 37.71 63.40 -17.95
CA PHE A 10 37.28 62.02 -17.74
C PHE A 10 38.36 60.93 -17.83
N ILE A 11 38.17 59.79 -17.13
CA ILE A 11 38.20 58.44 -17.73
C ILE A 11 37.35 57.49 -16.87
N ALA A 12 36.47 56.77 -17.56
CA ALA A 12 35.51 55.81 -17.05
C ALA A 12 36.19 54.52 -16.56
N GLY A 13 35.67 53.96 -15.47
CA GLY A 13 36.01 52.62 -14.98
C GLY A 13 34.77 51.98 -14.37
N LEU A 14 33.80 51.63 -15.21
CA LEU A 14 32.59 50.91 -14.81
C LEU A 14 33.00 49.47 -14.44
N PHE A 15 33.23 49.23 -13.15
CA PHE A 15 33.48 47.90 -12.60
C PHE A 15 32.17 47.11 -12.65
N SER A 16 31.91 46.49 -13.81
CA SER A 16 30.72 45.68 -14.04
C SER A 16 30.87 44.36 -13.28
N VAL A 17 30.37 44.33 -12.05
CA VAL A 17 30.24 43.12 -11.25
C VAL A 17 29.19 42.23 -11.93
N LEU A 18 29.66 41.26 -12.72
CA LEU A 18 28.83 40.17 -13.23
C LEU A 18 28.44 39.27 -12.05
N LEU A 19 27.29 39.55 -11.46
CA LEU A 19 26.60 38.61 -10.59
C LEU A 19 26.11 37.44 -11.45
N PHE A 20 26.92 36.39 -11.55
CA PHE A 20 26.43 35.09 -12.01
C PHE A 20 25.45 34.56 -10.96
N THR A 21 24.18 34.89 -11.13
CA THR A 21 23.09 34.16 -10.48
C THR A 21 23.08 32.76 -11.11
N SER A 22 23.87 31.85 -10.55
CA SER A 22 23.68 30.43 -10.77
C SER A 22 22.26 30.12 -10.32
N CYS A 23 21.34 29.96 -11.27
CA CYS A 23 20.11 29.23 -11.02
C CYS A 23 20.53 27.83 -10.57
N ALA A 24 20.69 27.64 -9.26
CA ALA A 24 20.63 26.31 -8.68
C ALA A 24 19.31 25.74 -9.17
N LYS A 25 19.38 24.76 -10.07
CA LYS A 25 18.24 23.96 -10.44
C LYS A 25 17.66 23.48 -9.11
N ASP A 26 16.45 23.93 -8.78
CA ASP A 26 15.78 23.52 -7.55
C ASP A 26 16.00 22.02 -7.42
N PRO A 27 16.50 21.52 -6.26
CA PRO A 27 16.70 20.10 -6.10
C PRO A 27 15.38 19.45 -6.49
N ALA A 28 15.43 18.55 -7.48
CA ALA A 28 14.24 17.82 -7.88
C ALA A 28 13.68 17.25 -6.59
N ASP A 29 12.47 17.69 -6.21
CA ASP A 29 11.75 17.10 -5.09
C ASP A 29 11.83 15.60 -5.36
N PRO A 30 12.47 14.80 -4.49
CA PRO A 30 12.89 13.45 -4.84
C PRO A 30 11.73 12.51 -5.21
N GLY A 31 10.50 13.02 -5.27
CA GLY A 31 9.27 12.27 -5.23
C GLY A 31 9.17 11.61 -3.87
N TYR A 32 7.94 11.39 -3.42
CA TYR A 32 7.72 10.48 -2.32
C TYR A 32 6.74 9.42 -2.77
N ALA A 33 6.95 8.22 -2.29
CA ALA A 33 6.05 7.10 -2.49
C ALA A 33 5.70 6.53 -1.12
N GLN A 34 4.68 5.69 -1.07
CA GLN A 34 4.21 5.12 0.17
C GLN A 34 3.93 3.63 0.00
N TYR A 35 4.13 2.87 1.06
CA TYR A 35 3.72 1.47 1.10
C TYR A 35 2.98 1.14 2.40
N MET A 36 1.98 0.28 2.29
CA MET A 36 1.35 -0.41 3.39
C MET A 36 1.80 -1.86 3.36
N PHE A 37 2.19 -2.42 4.50
CA PHE A 37 2.47 -3.85 4.61
C PHE A 37 1.31 -4.57 5.29
N ILE A 38 0.92 -5.73 4.77
CA ILE A 38 -0.11 -6.61 5.34
C ILE A 38 0.51 -7.99 5.58
N ASN A 39 0.40 -8.50 6.81
CA ASN A 39 0.81 -9.87 7.09
C ASN A 39 -0.34 -10.84 6.81
N ALA A 40 -0.26 -11.61 5.72
CA ALA A 40 -1.18 -12.70 5.40
C ALA A 40 -0.51 -14.09 5.47
N ALA A 41 0.68 -14.20 6.05
CA ALA A 41 1.40 -15.45 6.23
C ALA A 41 0.77 -16.27 7.38
N PRO A 42 0.17 -17.45 7.10
CA PRO A 42 -0.71 -18.12 8.04
C PRO A 42 0.03 -18.92 9.13
N ASP A 43 1.35 -19.11 9.06
CA ASP A 43 2.10 -19.99 9.96
C ASP A 43 3.22 -19.31 10.76
N VAL A 44 3.23 -17.97 10.80
CA VAL A 44 4.21 -17.19 11.57
C VAL A 44 3.57 -16.59 12.82
N ALA A 45 3.54 -17.36 13.91
CA ALA A 45 2.87 -16.96 15.16
C ALA A 45 3.45 -15.70 15.83
N ALA A 46 4.76 -15.49 15.74
CA ALA A 46 5.43 -14.32 16.31
C ALA A 46 5.07 -13.00 15.61
N GLY A 47 4.43 -13.06 14.43
CA GLY A 47 4.27 -11.92 13.53
C GLY A 47 5.54 -11.65 12.72
N LEU A 48 5.48 -10.57 11.93
CA LEU A 48 6.54 -10.19 11.00
C LEU A 48 7.08 -8.80 11.31
N ASP A 49 8.38 -8.64 11.09
CA ASP A 49 9.05 -7.35 11.03
C ASP A 49 9.37 -7.01 9.58
N PHE A 50 9.09 -5.77 9.20
CA PHE A 50 9.19 -5.30 7.82
C PHE A 50 10.24 -4.19 7.71
N PHE A 51 11.13 -4.32 6.73
CA PHE A 51 12.29 -3.45 6.55
C PHE A 51 12.36 -2.94 5.11
N VAL A 52 12.77 -1.69 4.97
CA VAL A 52 13.14 -1.07 3.69
C VAL A 52 14.59 -0.61 3.77
N GLY A 53 15.46 -1.20 2.95
CA GLY A 53 16.88 -1.24 3.25
C GLY A 53 17.10 -1.88 4.61
N ASP A 54 17.86 -1.21 5.47
CA ASP A 54 18.12 -1.64 6.85
C ASP A 54 17.14 -1.05 7.87
N LEU A 55 16.23 -0.17 7.45
CA LEU A 55 15.31 0.53 8.34
C LEU A 55 14.05 -0.31 8.59
N LYS A 56 13.83 -0.70 9.85
CA LYS A 56 12.58 -1.32 10.31
C LYS A 56 11.43 -0.31 10.27
N GLN A 57 10.30 -0.72 9.70
CA GLN A 57 9.12 0.12 9.42
C GLN A 57 7.99 -0.03 10.43
N ASN A 58 8.11 -0.95 11.38
CA ASN A 58 7.11 -1.24 12.40
C ASN A 58 7.71 -1.17 13.80
N ILE A 59 6.93 -0.68 14.77
CA ILE A 59 7.33 -0.63 16.18
C ILE A 59 7.04 -1.98 16.85
N LEU A 60 5.79 -2.47 16.70
CA LEU A 60 5.36 -3.77 17.19
C LEU A 60 5.36 -4.81 16.06
N PRO A 61 5.56 -6.10 16.36
CA PRO A 61 5.41 -7.18 15.39
C PRO A 61 4.06 -7.11 14.66
N ILE A 62 4.11 -7.25 13.34
CA ILE A 62 2.90 -7.20 12.50
C ILE A 62 2.26 -8.59 12.57
N ALA A 63 1.26 -8.74 13.43
CA ALA A 63 0.55 -10.00 13.64
C ALA A 63 -0.18 -10.46 12.37
N PHE A 64 -0.45 -11.77 12.26
CA PHE A 64 -1.21 -12.34 11.15
C PHE A 64 -2.59 -11.68 11.04
N GLY A 65 -2.85 -11.04 9.91
CA GLY A 65 -4.08 -10.30 9.63
C GLY A 65 -4.03 -8.82 9.93
N SER A 66 -2.92 -8.32 10.45
CA SER A 66 -2.71 -6.90 10.70
C SER A 66 -1.96 -6.25 9.55
N ASN A 67 -2.05 -4.93 9.49
CA ASN A 67 -1.35 -4.09 8.53
C ASN A 67 -0.67 -2.90 9.21
N THR A 68 0.31 -2.31 8.53
CA THR A 68 0.86 -0.99 8.89
C THR A 68 -0.03 0.13 8.35
N ILE A 69 0.27 1.37 8.74
CA ILE A 69 -0.14 2.53 7.95
C ILE A 69 0.64 2.58 6.63
N TYR A 70 0.30 3.52 5.75
CA TYR A 70 1.17 3.88 4.63
C TYR A 70 2.41 4.61 5.16
N ASN A 71 3.55 3.94 5.10
CA ASN A 71 4.85 4.51 5.45
C ASN A 71 5.49 5.14 4.21
N SER A 72 6.11 6.31 4.38
CA SER A 72 6.75 7.03 3.29
C SER A 72 8.12 6.45 2.93
N THR A 73 8.47 6.58 1.65
CA THR A 73 9.79 6.25 1.11
C THR A 73 10.09 7.13 -0.09
N THR A 74 11.33 7.09 -0.55
CA THR A 74 11.72 7.72 -1.81
C THR A 74 11.42 6.78 -2.99
N PRO A 75 11.22 7.27 -4.21
CA PRO A 75 11.24 6.47 -5.43
C PRO A 75 12.55 5.71 -5.66
N GLY A 76 12.54 4.83 -6.67
CA GLY A 76 13.67 4.00 -7.09
C GLY A 76 13.65 2.59 -6.52
N ASP A 77 14.74 1.85 -6.74
CA ASP A 77 14.83 0.45 -6.33
C ASP A 77 14.98 0.32 -4.81
N LYS A 78 14.01 -0.34 -4.18
CA LYS A 78 14.00 -0.63 -2.74
C LYS A 78 14.27 -2.08 -2.48
N GLN A 79 15.26 -2.34 -1.64
CA GLN A 79 15.39 -3.65 -1.00
C GLN A 79 14.33 -3.75 0.09
N ILE A 80 13.45 -4.73 -0.04
CA ILE A 80 12.47 -5.06 0.96
C ILE A 80 12.89 -6.36 1.63
N THR A 81 12.92 -6.35 2.94
CA THR A 81 13.18 -7.55 3.74
C THR A 81 12.08 -7.71 4.76
N VAL A 82 11.53 -8.91 4.87
CA VAL A 82 10.58 -9.29 5.91
C VAL A 82 11.19 -10.42 6.72
N ARG A 83 11.19 -10.27 8.05
CA ARG A 83 11.75 -11.24 9.00
C ARG A 83 10.67 -11.72 9.96
N VAL A 84 10.85 -12.92 10.49
CA VAL A 84 10.09 -13.37 11.66
C VAL A 84 10.42 -12.41 12.80
N ALA A 85 9.39 -11.86 13.45
CA ALA A 85 9.59 -10.78 14.40
C ALA A 85 10.50 -11.16 15.56
N GLY A 86 11.44 -10.27 15.90
CA GLY A 86 12.43 -10.51 16.96
C GLY A 86 13.47 -11.60 16.64
N GLN A 87 13.52 -12.11 15.39
CA GLN A 87 14.46 -13.14 14.96
C GLN A 87 15.23 -12.69 13.70
N GLN A 88 16.31 -13.42 13.39
CA GLN A 88 17.08 -13.20 12.14
C GLN A 88 16.55 -14.01 10.96
N THR A 89 15.59 -14.90 11.19
CA THR A 89 14.96 -15.71 10.16
C THR A 89 14.26 -14.80 9.15
N VAL A 90 14.78 -14.76 7.91
CA VAL A 90 14.16 -14.06 6.80
C VAL A 90 12.93 -14.85 6.37
N PHE A 91 11.77 -14.19 6.39
CA PHE A 91 10.56 -14.72 5.78
C PHE A 91 10.71 -14.62 4.26
N SER A 92 10.95 -13.41 3.74
CA SER A 92 11.21 -13.18 2.32
C SER A 92 11.94 -11.87 2.12
N ALA A 93 12.74 -11.77 1.06
CA ALA A 93 13.46 -10.55 0.69
C ALA A 93 13.50 -10.41 -0.83
N ASN A 94 13.23 -9.21 -1.34
CA ASN A 94 13.24 -8.94 -2.77
C ASN A 94 13.53 -7.45 -3.04
N ARG A 95 13.79 -7.09 -4.30
CA ARG A 95 13.88 -5.70 -4.74
C ARG A 95 12.64 -5.31 -5.52
N TYR A 96 12.06 -4.16 -5.17
CA TYR A 96 10.91 -3.59 -5.86
C TYR A 96 11.25 -2.20 -6.36
N ASN A 97 10.88 -1.92 -7.60
CA ASN A 97 10.98 -0.58 -8.14
C ASN A 97 9.78 0.25 -7.68
N VAL A 98 10.06 1.39 -7.08
CA VAL A 98 9.06 2.34 -6.62
C VAL A 98 9.03 3.50 -7.59
N SER A 99 7.88 3.69 -8.25
CA SER A 99 7.73 4.72 -9.28
C SER A 99 7.77 6.12 -8.68
N ASP A 100 8.38 7.05 -9.41
CA ASP A 100 8.24 8.48 -9.15
C ASP A 100 7.03 9.00 -9.93
N LEU A 101 5.94 9.28 -9.22
CA LEU A 101 4.75 9.90 -9.78
C LEU A 101 4.73 11.35 -9.30
N ARG A 102 5.04 12.29 -10.21
CA ARG A 102 5.26 13.70 -9.87
C ARG A 102 4.03 14.41 -9.31
N ASP A 103 2.84 14.01 -9.77
CA ASP A 103 1.58 14.68 -9.43
C ASP A 103 0.98 14.20 -8.10
N GLN A 104 1.30 12.97 -7.68
CA GLN A 104 0.84 12.36 -6.43
C GLN A 104 1.75 11.19 -6.05
N PRO A 105 1.96 10.93 -4.74
CA PRO A 105 2.85 9.84 -4.34
C PRO A 105 2.37 8.49 -4.89
N ALA A 106 3.27 7.70 -5.47
CA ALA A 106 2.97 6.32 -5.81
C ALA A 106 2.69 5.52 -4.53
N ARG A 107 1.57 4.80 -4.48
CA ARG A 107 1.15 4.03 -3.31
C ARG A 107 1.13 2.54 -3.63
N TYR A 108 1.56 1.73 -2.67
CA TYR A 108 1.66 0.29 -2.84
C TYR A 108 1.15 -0.47 -1.60
N THR A 109 0.54 -1.61 -1.83
CA THR A 109 0.24 -2.58 -0.79
C THR A 109 1.13 -3.80 -1.01
N LEU A 110 1.91 -4.13 0.02
CA LEU A 110 2.77 -5.30 0.05
C LEU A 110 2.19 -6.33 1.01
N LEU A 111 2.04 -7.57 0.55
CA LEU A 111 1.54 -8.67 1.37
C LEU A 111 2.62 -9.74 1.55
N ALA A 112 2.82 -10.19 2.78
CA ALA A 112 3.46 -11.48 3.03
C ALA A 112 2.42 -12.59 2.89
N VAL A 113 2.66 -13.55 2.00
CA VAL A 113 1.75 -14.67 1.69
C VAL A 113 2.50 -16.00 1.76
N ASN A 114 1.74 -17.09 1.66
CA ASN A 114 2.18 -18.47 1.83
C ASN A 114 2.71 -18.77 3.25
N LYS A 115 2.91 -20.06 3.49
CA LYS A 115 3.62 -20.58 4.65
C LYS A 115 5.11 -20.24 4.58
N ILE A 116 5.81 -20.22 5.72
CA ILE A 116 7.23 -19.82 5.78
C ILE A 116 8.14 -20.63 4.86
N GLN A 117 7.81 -21.90 4.57
CA GLN A 117 8.59 -22.76 3.66
C GLN A 117 8.50 -22.31 2.19
N ASN A 118 7.43 -21.62 1.80
CA ASN A 118 7.17 -21.11 0.45
C ASN A 118 6.93 -19.58 0.47
N ALA A 119 7.53 -18.89 1.45
CA ALA A 119 7.26 -17.50 1.75
C ALA A 119 7.45 -16.59 0.53
N GLU A 120 6.43 -15.76 0.27
CA GLU A 120 6.42 -14.87 -0.88
C GLU A 120 5.90 -13.48 -0.49
N LEU A 121 6.36 -12.47 -1.23
CA LEU A 121 5.87 -11.11 -1.15
C LEU A 121 5.10 -10.72 -2.41
N VAL A 122 3.85 -10.30 -2.24
CA VAL A 122 2.99 -9.79 -3.32
C VAL A 122 2.98 -8.26 -3.27
N TRP A 123 3.41 -7.62 -4.35
CA TRP A 123 3.54 -6.17 -4.46
C TRP A 123 2.50 -5.63 -5.44
N ILE A 124 1.57 -4.82 -4.94
CA ILE A 124 0.44 -4.28 -5.72
C ILE A 124 0.51 -2.75 -5.69
N GLN A 125 0.45 -2.12 -6.86
CA GLN A 125 0.29 -0.68 -6.94
C GLN A 125 -1.17 -0.29 -6.65
N ASP A 126 -1.35 0.66 -5.76
CA ASP A 126 -2.65 1.14 -5.33
C ASP A 126 -3.10 2.33 -6.16
N ASN A 127 -4.33 2.25 -6.67
CA ASN A 127 -5.06 3.41 -7.13
C ASN A 127 -5.96 3.92 -6.00
N LEU A 128 -5.47 4.92 -5.26
CA LEU A 128 -6.23 5.56 -4.19
C LEU A 128 -6.89 6.88 -4.63
N THR A 129 -7.30 6.97 -5.90
CA THR A 129 -8.12 8.11 -6.36
C THR A 129 -9.33 8.27 -5.46
N THR A 130 -9.53 9.51 -5.01
CA THR A 130 -10.62 9.89 -4.12
C THR A 130 -11.97 9.43 -4.68
N PRO A 131 -12.78 8.71 -3.89
CA PRO A 131 -14.12 8.32 -4.31
C PRO A 131 -14.99 9.54 -4.66
N ALA A 132 -15.94 9.35 -5.58
CA ALA A 132 -16.95 10.35 -5.86
C ALA A 132 -17.78 10.69 -4.60
N ASN A 133 -18.50 11.82 -4.65
CA ASN A 133 -19.33 12.24 -3.51
C ASN A 133 -20.33 11.14 -3.12
N ASN A 134 -20.52 10.93 -1.81
CA ASN A 134 -21.35 9.86 -1.25
C ASN A 134 -20.95 8.44 -1.69
N LYS A 135 -19.70 8.21 -2.12
CA LYS A 135 -19.18 6.86 -2.42
C LYS A 135 -18.03 6.48 -1.51
N ALA A 136 -17.86 5.17 -1.34
CA ALA A 136 -16.63 4.56 -0.88
C ALA A 136 -16.07 3.66 -2.00
N HIS A 137 -14.78 3.34 -1.97
CA HIS A 137 -14.19 2.35 -2.87
C HIS A 137 -13.87 1.05 -2.14
N LEU A 138 -14.08 -0.09 -2.80
CA LEU A 138 -13.73 -1.42 -2.30
C LEU A 138 -12.95 -2.21 -3.34
N ARG A 139 -11.85 -2.85 -2.92
CA ARG A 139 -11.20 -3.95 -3.65
C ARG A 139 -11.10 -5.20 -2.79
N ILE A 140 -10.84 -6.33 -3.44
CA ILE A 140 -10.53 -7.60 -2.80
C ILE A 140 -9.14 -8.06 -3.25
N ILE A 141 -8.34 -8.59 -2.32
CA ILE A 141 -7.08 -9.29 -2.59
C ILE A 141 -7.19 -10.72 -2.06
N HIS A 142 -6.77 -11.71 -2.85
CA HIS A 142 -6.73 -13.10 -2.43
C HIS A 142 -5.32 -13.54 -2.05
N ALA A 143 -5.08 -13.75 -0.75
CA ALA A 143 -3.79 -14.08 -0.15
C ALA A 143 -3.74 -15.50 0.47
N SER A 144 -4.79 -16.31 0.33
CA SER A 144 -4.80 -17.72 0.75
C SER A 144 -4.38 -18.64 -0.41
N GLU A 145 -3.27 -19.37 -0.27
CA GLU A 145 -2.68 -20.17 -1.37
C GLU A 145 -3.48 -21.44 -1.68
N ASP A 146 -3.88 -22.17 -0.63
CA ASP A 146 -4.56 -23.46 -0.72
C ASP A 146 -6.09 -23.34 -0.71
N ALA A 147 -6.61 -22.10 -0.71
CA ALA A 147 -8.02 -21.84 -0.93
C ALA A 147 -8.34 -21.74 -2.43
N PRO A 148 -9.55 -22.16 -2.85
CA PRO A 148 -9.99 -22.00 -4.23
C PRO A 148 -10.13 -20.53 -4.57
N ALA A 149 -10.02 -20.19 -5.86
CA ALA A 149 -10.37 -18.86 -6.36
C ALA A 149 -11.78 -18.44 -5.88
N VAL A 150 -11.98 -17.14 -5.64
CA VAL A 150 -13.21 -16.64 -5.02
C VAL A 150 -13.90 -15.58 -5.86
N ASN A 151 -15.21 -15.47 -5.69
CA ASN A 151 -16.04 -14.35 -6.12
C ASN A 151 -16.54 -13.58 -4.88
N ALA A 152 -16.79 -12.29 -5.03
CA ALA A 152 -17.37 -11.45 -3.97
C ALA A 152 -18.78 -11.00 -4.35
N PHE A 153 -19.69 -10.95 -3.38
CA PHE A 153 -21.08 -10.56 -3.56
C PHE A 153 -21.52 -9.63 -2.43
N ILE A 154 -22.48 -8.74 -2.70
CA ILE A 154 -23.16 -7.99 -1.64
C ILE A 154 -24.33 -8.84 -1.12
N GLY A 155 -24.27 -9.23 0.14
CA GLY A 155 -25.26 -10.07 0.79
C GLY A 155 -25.48 -11.38 0.04
N THR A 156 -26.74 -11.74 -0.15
CA THR A 156 -27.17 -12.94 -0.88
C THR A 156 -27.37 -12.70 -2.37
N ALA A 157 -26.86 -11.59 -2.93
CA ALA A 157 -26.97 -11.31 -4.36
C ALA A 157 -26.41 -12.45 -5.22
N THR A 158 -26.98 -12.58 -6.42
CA THR A 158 -26.59 -13.56 -7.44
C THR A 158 -25.57 -13.00 -8.44
N THR A 159 -25.50 -11.67 -8.59
CA THR A 159 -24.51 -10.99 -9.42
C THR A 159 -23.25 -10.72 -8.60
N ALA A 160 -22.10 -11.17 -9.10
CA ALA A 160 -20.81 -10.90 -8.48
C ALA A 160 -20.46 -9.41 -8.54
N LEU A 161 -19.80 -8.92 -7.51
CA LEU A 161 -19.34 -7.53 -7.40
C LEU A 161 -18.22 -7.22 -8.41
N TYR A 162 -17.49 -8.25 -8.84
CA TYR A 162 -16.42 -8.16 -9.83
C TYR A 162 -16.70 -9.11 -11.00
N PRO A 163 -16.23 -8.78 -12.21
CA PRO A 163 -16.57 -9.54 -13.42
C PRO A 163 -15.87 -10.89 -13.53
N ALA A 164 -14.79 -11.11 -12.78
CA ALA A 164 -13.98 -12.32 -12.84
C ALA A 164 -13.68 -12.85 -11.44
N ALA A 165 -13.47 -14.16 -11.36
CA ALA A 165 -12.97 -14.81 -10.17
C ALA A 165 -11.57 -14.29 -9.81
N ILE A 166 -11.32 -14.20 -8.51
CA ILE A 166 -10.08 -13.69 -7.94
C ILE A 166 -9.23 -14.91 -7.56
N PRO A 167 -8.19 -15.25 -8.35
CA PRO A 167 -7.29 -16.34 -8.02
C PRO A 167 -6.34 -15.92 -6.88
N PHE A 168 -5.62 -16.89 -6.30
CA PHE A 168 -4.53 -16.60 -5.37
C PHE A 168 -3.54 -15.59 -5.96
N LYS A 169 -3.11 -14.61 -5.14
CA LYS A 169 -2.33 -13.42 -5.48
C LYS A 169 -3.04 -12.41 -6.40
N GLY A 170 -4.28 -12.68 -6.79
CA GLY A 170 -5.12 -11.76 -7.54
C GLY A 170 -5.59 -10.58 -6.69
N SER A 171 -5.63 -9.40 -7.30
CA SER A 171 -6.29 -8.20 -6.77
C SER A 171 -7.32 -7.73 -7.78
N THR A 172 -8.48 -7.33 -7.30
CA THR A 172 -9.47 -6.64 -8.13
C THR A 172 -9.09 -5.18 -8.34
N ASN A 173 -9.70 -4.55 -9.33
CA ASN A 173 -9.83 -3.10 -9.35
C ASN A 173 -10.73 -2.63 -8.19
N PHE A 174 -10.67 -1.34 -7.86
CA PHE A 174 -11.63 -0.74 -6.94
C PHE A 174 -12.99 -0.56 -7.62
N VAL A 175 -14.06 -0.88 -6.90
CA VAL A 175 -15.44 -0.57 -7.30
C VAL A 175 -16.05 0.43 -6.32
N ALA A 176 -16.96 1.27 -6.81
CA ALA A 176 -17.67 2.22 -5.98
C ALA A 176 -18.86 1.56 -5.28
N LEU A 177 -18.96 1.76 -3.97
CA LEU A 177 -20.11 1.44 -3.15
C LEU A 177 -20.80 2.74 -2.73
N ASP A 178 -22.12 2.71 -2.59
CA ASP A 178 -22.84 3.81 -1.94
C ASP A 178 -22.36 3.94 -0.50
N ALA A 179 -22.06 5.16 -0.09
CA ALA A 179 -21.77 5.44 1.30
C ALA A 179 -23.03 5.14 2.13
N THR A 180 -22.84 4.40 3.20
CA THR A 180 -23.90 4.04 4.13
C THR A 180 -23.92 5.01 5.29
N LEU A 181 -25.10 5.32 5.81
CA LEU A 181 -25.21 6.03 7.08
C LEU A 181 -24.59 5.18 8.21
N LEU A 182 -24.12 5.84 9.27
CA LEU A 182 -23.57 5.15 10.44
C LEU A 182 -24.59 4.14 10.98
N GLY A 183 -24.20 2.86 11.06
CA GLY A 183 -25.04 1.76 11.53
C GLY A 183 -25.61 0.87 10.42
N THR A 184 -25.65 1.32 9.16
CA THR A 184 -25.97 0.44 8.02
C THR A 184 -24.68 -0.20 7.51
N SER A 185 -24.67 -1.53 7.39
CA SER A 185 -23.49 -2.29 6.96
C SER A 185 -23.76 -3.08 5.68
N TYR A 186 -22.75 -3.14 4.82
CA TYR A 186 -22.66 -4.16 3.80
C TYR A 186 -22.21 -5.47 4.43
N SER A 187 -22.76 -6.57 3.94
CA SER A 187 -22.25 -7.92 4.16
C SER A 187 -21.58 -8.39 2.88
N ILE A 188 -20.26 -8.29 2.77
CA ILE A 188 -19.55 -8.79 1.60
C ILE A 188 -19.36 -10.31 1.76
N GLN A 189 -20.04 -11.10 0.95
CA GLN A 189 -19.89 -12.55 0.92
C GLN A 189 -18.80 -12.94 -0.07
N ILE A 190 -17.75 -13.57 0.44
CA ILE A 190 -16.71 -14.23 -0.34
C ILE A 190 -17.13 -15.69 -0.53
N ARG A 191 -17.26 -16.12 -1.78
CA ARG A 191 -17.74 -17.45 -2.15
C ARG A 191 -16.74 -18.14 -3.08
N ASN A 192 -16.65 -19.46 -2.99
CA ASN A 192 -15.87 -20.28 -3.91
C ASN A 192 -16.36 -20.02 -5.35
N ALA A 193 -15.45 -19.68 -6.26
CA ALA A 193 -15.82 -19.29 -7.62
C ALA A 193 -16.41 -20.43 -8.45
N ALA A 194 -16.03 -21.68 -8.18
CA ALA A 194 -16.49 -22.85 -8.92
C ALA A 194 -17.81 -23.42 -8.38
N THR A 195 -17.97 -23.46 -7.05
CA THR A 195 -19.13 -24.11 -6.40
C THR A 195 -20.15 -23.13 -5.84
N ASN A 196 -19.82 -21.83 -5.80
CA ASN A 196 -20.59 -20.77 -5.14
C ASN A 196 -20.80 -20.99 -3.63
N ALA A 197 -20.11 -21.94 -3.01
CA ALA A 197 -20.17 -22.18 -1.57
C ALA A 197 -19.64 -20.97 -0.79
N LEU A 198 -20.31 -20.58 0.29
CA LEU A 198 -19.88 -19.47 1.14
C LEU A 198 -18.56 -19.83 1.84
N VAL A 199 -17.53 -19.01 1.64
CA VAL A 199 -16.23 -19.13 2.32
C VAL A 199 -16.21 -18.23 3.54
N ARG A 200 -16.59 -16.96 3.37
CA ARG A 200 -16.60 -15.98 4.46
C ARG A 200 -17.60 -14.87 4.21
N THR A 201 -18.17 -14.35 5.30
CA THR A 201 -18.91 -13.08 5.29
C THR A 201 -18.08 -12.02 6.01
N GLN A 202 -17.82 -10.91 5.33
CA GLN A 202 -17.13 -9.75 5.88
C GLN A 202 -18.11 -8.59 6.02
N PRO A 203 -18.51 -8.22 7.25
CA PRO A 203 -19.27 -7.00 7.47
C PRO A 203 -18.36 -5.77 7.25
N MET A 204 -18.91 -4.70 6.69
CA MET A 204 -18.25 -3.40 6.60
C MET A 204 -19.26 -2.25 6.53
N THR A 205 -18.84 -1.07 6.97
CA THR A 205 -19.58 0.18 6.78
C THR A 205 -18.84 1.00 5.72
N ALA A 206 -19.52 1.37 4.64
CA ALA A 206 -18.94 2.18 3.58
C ALA A 206 -19.05 3.66 3.95
N VAL A 207 -17.95 4.26 4.41
CA VAL A 207 -17.94 5.70 4.75
C VAL A 207 -17.56 6.52 3.52
N ALA A 208 -18.27 7.62 3.28
CA ALA A 208 -18.02 8.51 2.14
C ALA A 208 -16.54 8.96 2.09
N GLY A 209 -15.95 8.91 0.90
CA GLY A 209 -14.55 9.29 0.67
C GLY A 209 -13.52 8.27 1.15
N LYS A 210 -13.94 7.13 1.71
CA LYS A 210 -13.02 6.09 2.20
C LYS A 210 -12.79 4.98 1.17
N ILE A 211 -11.60 4.40 1.24
CA ILE A 211 -11.14 3.33 0.37
C ILE A 211 -10.79 2.12 1.22
N TYR A 212 -11.27 0.95 0.82
CA TYR A 212 -11.15 -0.28 1.59
C TYR A 212 -10.58 -1.42 0.74
N THR A 213 -9.82 -2.29 1.41
CA THR A 213 -9.35 -3.56 0.87
C THR A 213 -9.83 -4.68 1.77
N ILE A 214 -10.52 -5.67 1.22
CA ILE A 214 -10.72 -6.96 1.92
C ILE A 214 -9.63 -7.91 1.45
N VAL A 215 -8.86 -8.46 2.40
CA VAL A 215 -7.85 -9.47 2.13
C VAL A 215 -8.41 -10.83 2.55
N VAL A 216 -8.61 -11.74 1.60
CA VAL A 216 -8.93 -13.15 1.86
C VAL A 216 -7.62 -13.87 2.20
N ARG A 217 -7.45 -14.30 3.44
CA ARG A 217 -6.18 -14.83 3.97
C ARG A 217 -6.40 -16.10 4.78
N GLY A 218 -5.31 -16.71 5.26
CA GLY A 218 -5.36 -17.96 6.01
C GLY A 218 -5.11 -19.16 5.12
N SER A 219 -5.33 -20.35 5.66
CA SER A 219 -5.07 -21.60 4.96
C SER A 219 -6.22 -22.58 5.16
N VAL A 220 -6.58 -23.33 4.11
CA VAL A 220 -7.53 -24.45 4.22
C VAL A 220 -6.94 -25.55 5.09
N THR A 221 -5.63 -25.78 4.99
CA THR A 221 -4.88 -26.73 5.81
C THR A 221 -3.88 -25.98 6.70
N PRO A 222 -4.32 -25.36 7.81
CA PRO A 222 -3.47 -24.54 8.64
C PRO A 222 -2.31 -25.34 9.26
N SER A 223 -1.25 -24.63 9.64
CA SER A 223 -0.11 -25.22 10.35
C SER A 223 -0.56 -25.78 11.70
N PRO A 224 -0.06 -26.95 12.15
CA PRO A 224 -0.35 -27.49 13.48
C PRO A 224 0.03 -26.55 14.62
N TRP A 225 0.99 -25.65 14.39
CA TRP A 225 1.47 -24.66 15.36
C TRP A 225 0.59 -23.41 15.44
N VAL A 226 -0.24 -23.16 14.41
CA VAL A 226 -1.17 -22.03 14.37
C VAL A 226 -2.52 -22.48 13.78
N PRO A 227 -3.21 -23.42 14.42
CA PRO A 227 -4.35 -24.13 13.82
C PRO A 227 -5.58 -23.24 13.62
N THR A 228 -5.63 -22.08 14.28
CA THR A 228 -6.73 -21.10 14.17
C THR A 228 -6.63 -20.22 12.93
N ASN A 229 -5.52 -20.26 12.18
CA ASN A 229 -5.30 -19.45 10.99
C ASN A 229 -5.96 -20.06 9.74
N THR A 230 -7.21 -20.48 9.88
CA THR A 230 -8.04 -20.97 8.78
C THR A 230 -8.39 -19.85 7.80
N VAL A 231 -8.91 -20.19 6.63
CA VAL A 231 -9.38 -19.20 5.64
C VAL A 231 -10.38 -18.22 6.29
N SER A 232 -10.09 -16.94 6.16
CA SER A 232 -10.85 -15.82 6.72
C SER A 232 -10.63 -14.55 5.90
N SER A 233 -11.18 -13.43 6.36
CA SER A 233 -11.00 -12.12 5.74
C SER A 233 -10.56 -11.08 6.76
N THR A 234 -9.74 -10.13 6.32
CA THR A 234 -9.45 -8.88 7.04
C THR A 234 -9.96 -7.71 6.22
N LEU A 235 -10.66 -6.76 6.85
CA LEU A 235 -10.96 -5.46 6.26
C LEU A 235 -9.86 -4.46 6.64
N VAL A 236 -9.27 -3.83 5.63
CA VAL A 236 -8.24 -2.80 5.77
C VAL A 236 -8.76 -1.50 5.19
N ALA A 237 -8.61 -0.40 5.93
CA ALA A 237 -8.85 0.94 5.41
C ALA A 237 -7.56 1.49 4.79
N ASN A 238 -7.60 1.86 3.52
CA ASN A 238 -6.49 2.46 2.79
C ASN A 238 -6.54 3.99 2.97
N ASN A 239 -6.13 4.48 4.15
CA ASN A 239 -6.05 5.91 4.46
C ASN A 239 -4.63 6.44 4.34
#